data_AF-A0A928DHI7-F1
#
_entry.id   AF-A0A928DHI7-F1
#
_cell.length_a   1.000
_cell.length_b   1.000
_cell.length_c   1.000
_cell.angle_alpha   90.00
_cell.angle_beta   90.00
_cell.angle_gamma   90.00
#
_symmetry.space_group_name_H-M   'P 1'
#
loop_
_entity.id
_entity.type
_entity.pdbx_description
1 polymer ?
#
loop_
_entity_poly.entity_id
_entity_poly.type
_entity_poly.pdbx_seq_one_letter_code
_entity_poly.pdbx_strand_id
1 'polypeptide(L)'
;MNKSIITLLALTSISTSLFARVEWSTANTTDVVSSDISDGWVVLDTNATNTTSNNIHVSVWENVNVNATSTLKIMGDDSSMTFLGNNKITAGGLYVQYHGKAYFNNSTVEASTLSIHQAKSLVSFNGGTATFDKVSQMDNNGATVILDNGASLKTGSFGGTGASASPTTSMLILKNKSSFETATTNYGKFNTGIYLEGGSSFKTTEDGIDGAISLIGANITVDSGSSMDVGGYIKLSGKYSAYNGTQYYPCTFTIGANSTVKTGNYIQIADNASLVLNMSGANQIDSDVTIETGGVFNIYATSALTSGQSYDVLTGTLSNNGTINVYGGTLNGKVFTVSESKQIEAGVEVPTVVENNGIVEITTNENTSVSMAFNADSATVNKVVENTVDLVSAVGSDFVKMGAYEFDVEIEEGDTVVLSFYVGDSSLKTSDFSIFHKSEGGQWSKADDVSGISYDGEFLSFVVSHFSSYGYTAVPEPSTYAIIFGALALSFVIYRRRK
;
A
#
# COMPACT_ATOMS: atom_id res chain seq x y z
N MET A 1 -42.03 29.68 9.73
CA MET A 1 -41.60 30.30 11.00
C MET A 1 -40.45 29.48 11.55
N ASN A 2 -39.22 29.97 11.34
CA ASN A 2 -37.99 29.31 11.77
C ASN A 2 -37.88 29.35 13.30
N LYS A 3 -37.65 28.20 13.93
CA LYS A 3 -37.21 28.14 15.32
C LYS A 3 -35.70 27.96 15.33
N SER A 4 -35.00 29.09 15.47
CA SER A 4 -33.61 29.11 15.91
C SER A 4 -33.57 28.69 17.38
N ILE A 5 -32.85 27.60 17.69
CA ILE A 5 -32.48 27.28 19.07
C ILE A 5 -31.16 27.99 19.33
N ILE A 6 -31.23 29.06 20.10
CA ILE A 6 -30.07 29.75 20.70
C ILE A 6 -29.89 29.12 22.08
N THR A 7 -28.78 28.43 22.30
CA THR A 7 -28.43 27.91 23.63
C THR A 7 -27.83 29.05 24.45
N LEU A 8 -28.55 29.44 25.50
CA LEU A 8 -28.19 30.50 26.44
C LEU A 8 -27.30 29.92 27.56
N LEU A 9 -26.07 30.43 27.69
CA LEU A 9 -25.17 30.15 28.80
C LEU A 9 -25.66 30.88 30.06
N ALA A 10 -26.00 30.16 31.13
CA ALA A 10 -26.27 30.74 32.44
C ALA A 10 -25.06 30.55 33.37
N LEU A 11 -24.40 31.65 33.71
CA LEU A 11 -23.35 31.75 34.72
C LEU A 11 -23.95 31.50 36.11
N THR A 12 -23.58 30.41 36.78
CA THR A 12 -23.60 30.34 38.25
C THR A 12 -22.34 29.67 38.77
N SER A 13 -21.59 30.43 39.56
CA SER A 13 -20.31 30.08 40.17
C SER A 13 -20.52 29.20 41.41
N ILE A 14 -20.13 27.92 41.33
CA ILE A 14 -19.74 27.10 42.49
C ILE A 14 -18.46 26.34 42.11
N SER A 15 -17.41 26.60 42.88
CA SER A 15 -16.08 26.02 42.76
C SER A 15 -16.07 24.58 43.27
N THR A 16 -16.22 23.63 42.35
CA THR A 16 -15.63 22.30 42.43
C THR A 16 -15.03 22.05 41.05
N SER A 17 -13.74 21.74 40.97
CA SER A 17 -13.06 21.34 39.74
C SER A 17 -13.65 20.01 39.23
N LEU A 18 -14.82 20.08 38.60
CA LEU A 18 -15.35 19.06 37.72
C LEU A 18 -14.40 19.03 36.52
N PHE A 19 -13.81 17.88 36.24
CA PHE A 19 -13.02 17.66 35.02
C PHE A 19 -13.86 18.09 33.81
N ALA A 20 -13.45 19.17 33.16
CA ALA A 20 -14.14 19.69 32.00
C ALA A 20 -13.94 18.70 30.83
N ARG A 21 -15.07 18.22 30.28
CA ARG A 21 -15.18 17.14 29.29
C ARG A 21 -16.18 17.55 28.21
N VAL A 22 -15.76 17.56 26.95
CA VAL A 22 -16.67 17.57 25.80
C VAL A 22 -16.96 16.12 25.42
N GLU A 23 -18.22 15.73 25.41
CA GLU A 23 -18.65 14.37 25.09
C GLU A 23 -19.80 14.36 24.09
N TRP A 24 -19.61 13.64 22.98
CA TRP A 24 -20.68 13.23 22.09
C TRP A 24 -20.97 11.75 22.32
N SER A 25 -22.17 11.45 22.84
CA SER A 25 -22.56 10.09 23.24
C SER A 25 -23.97 9.66 22.83
N THR A 26 -24.71 10.53 22.14
CA THR A 26 -26.04 10.21 21.61
C THR A 26 -25.94 9.58 20.23
N ALA A 27 -26.53 8.39 20.07
CA ALA A 27 -26.58 7.65 18.81
C ALA A 27 -27.14 8.47 17.63
N ASN A 28 -26.58 8.28 16.44
CA ASN A 28 -27.07 8.86 15.18
C ASN A 28 -27.06 10.38 15.12
N THR A 29 -26.08 11.04 15.77
CA THR A 29 -25.89 12.48 15.63
C THR A 29 -24.85 12.83 14.57
N THR A 30 -25.11 13.94 13.89
CA THR A 30 -24.14 14.61 13.03
C THR A 30 -23.96 16.03 13.54
N ASP A 31 -22.80 16.32 14.13
CA ASP A 31 -22.52 17.62 14.72
C ASP A 31 -21.40 18.34 13.97
N VAL A 32 -21.45 19.68 14.02
CA VAL A 32 -20.42 20.55 13.46
C VAL A 32 -19.84 21.40 14.57
N VAL A 33 -18.53 21.28 14.79
CA VAL A 33 -17.76 22.15 15.68
C VAL A 33 -17.20 23.29 14.84
N SER A 34 -17.64 24.51 15.10
CA SER A 34 -17.20 25.71 14.37
C SER A 34 -16.44 26.72 15.24
N SER A 35 -16.04 26.32 16.44
CA SER A 35 -15.31 27.15 17.39
C SER A 35 -14.27 26.33 18.14
N ASP A 36 -13.25 27.00 18.66
CA ASP A 36 -12.17 26.37 19.42
C ASP A 36 -12.70 25.56 20.61
N ILE A 37 -12.08 24.41 20.84
CA ILE A 37 -12.31 23.54 21.99
C ILE A 37 -11.06 23.56 22.86
N SER A 38 -11.21 23.79 24.16
CA SER A 38 -10.11 23.71 25.11
C SER A 38 -10.59 23.01 26.37
N ASP A 39 -10.32 21.71 26.45
CA ASP A 39 -10.84 20.85 27.51
C ASP A 39 -9.84 19.79 27.96
N GLY A 40 -10.09 19.18 29.12
CA GLY A 40 -9.32 18.03 29.59
C GLY A 40 -9.45 16.86 28.62
N TRP A 41 -10.71 16.58 28.27
CA TRP A 41 -11.12 15.41 27.52
C TRP A 41 -12.05 15.82 26.40
N VAL A 42 -11.72 15.44 25.17
CA VAL A 42 -12.60 15.56 24.01
C VAL A 42 -12.90 14.15 23.55
N VAL A 43 -14.14 13.72 23.71
CA VAL A 43 -14.50 12.31 23.60
C VAL A 43 -15.71 12.15 22.70
N LEU A 44 -15.54 11.33 21.68
CA LEU A 44 -16.63 10.73 20.93
C LEU A 44 -16.69 9.26 21.42
N ASP A 45 -17.67 8.95 22.27
CA ASP A 45 -17.79 7.66 22.97
C ASP A 45 -19.24 7.21 23.03
N THR A 46 -19.42 5.93 22.71
CA THR A 46 -20.71 5.25 22.69
C THR A 46 -20.73 4.11 23.69
N ASN A 47 -20.35 4.33 24.96
CA ASN A 47 -20.29 3.29 25.99
C ASN A 47 -19.53 2.04 25.50
N ALA A 48 -18.22 2.01 25.73
CA ALA A 48 -17.19 1.01 25.37
C ALA A 48 -17.48 -0.51 25.58
N THR A 49 -18.72 -0.93 25.87
CA THR A 49 -19.13 -2.32 26.10
C THR A 49 -20.33 -2.78 25.27
N ASN A 50 -21.05 -1.89 24.56
CA ASN A 50 -22.27 -2.26 23.85
C ASN A 50 -22.11 -2.21 22.32
N THR A 51 -22.38 -3.34 21.68
CA THR A 51 -22.49 -3.58 20.24
C THR A 51 -23.70 -2.87 19.58
N THR A 52 -24.30 -1.89 20.25
CA THR A 52 -25.41 -1.12 19.68
C THR A 52 -24.84 -0.02 18.78
N SER A 53 -25.08 -0.17 17.48
CA SER A 53 -24.76 0.73 16.37
C SER A 53 -25.14 2.19 16.65
N ASN A 54 -24.22 2.92 17.27
CA ASN A 54 -24.33 4.34 17.50
C ASN A 54 -23.31 5.03 16.58
N ASN A 55 -23.78 5.47 15.42
CA ASN A 55 -22.93 6.13 14.42
C ASN A 55 -22.89 7.62 14.74
N ILE A 56 -21.84 8.08 15.43
CA ILE A 56 -21.65 9.50 15.72
C ILE A 56 -20.66 10.08 14.73
N HIS A 57 -21.07 11.13 14.02
CA HIS A 57 -20.22 11.81 13.04
C HIS A 57 -20.02 13.27 13.44
N VAL A 58 -18.78 13.64 13.77
CA VAL A 58 -18.44 15.02 14.13
C VAL A 58 -17.58 15.62 13.04
N SER A 59 -18.01 16.73 12.46
CA SER A 59 -17.19 17.55 11.56
C SER A 59 -16.63 18.74 12.31
N VAL A 60 -15.31 18.90 12.33
CA VAL A 60 -14.64 20.09 12.86
C VAL A 60 -14.34 21.00 11.68
N TRP A 61 -14.92 22.21 11.71
CA TRP A 61 -14.77 23.21 10.66
C TRP A 61 -13.31 23.60 10.46
N GLU A 62 -13.02 24.31 9.37
CA GLU A 62 -11.66 24.75 9.10
C GLU A 62 -11.18 25.81 10.12
N ASN A 63 -9.86 25.81 10.39
CA ASN A 63 -9.20 26.79 11.27
C ASN A 63 -9.69 26.76 12.73
N VAL A 64 -10.14 25.61 13.21
CA VAL A 64 -10.50 25.39 14.62
C VAL A 64 -9.29 24.83 15.38
N ASN A 65 -9.04 25.38 16.56
CA ASN A 65 -8.08 24.84 17.51
C ASN A 65 -8.78 23.84 18.44
N VAL A 66 -8.28 22.62 18.52
CA VAL A 66 -8.72 21.60 19.48
C VAL A 66 -7.59 21.31 20.44
N ASN A 67 -7.72 21.77 21.67
CA ASN A 67 -6.77 21.53 22.75
C ASN A 67 -7.37 20.55 23.77
N ALA A 68 -7.07 19.26 23.61
CA ALA A 68 -7.51 18.17 24.47
C ALA A 68 -6.38 17.76 25.43
N THR A 69 -6.13 18.59 26.45
CA THR A 69 -4.91 18.52 27.30
C THR A 69 -4.59 17.13 27.86
N SER A 70 -5.59 16.29 28.13
CA SER A 70 -5.38 14.89 28.51
C SER A 70 -5.60 13.94 27.33
N THR A 71 -6.77 13.98 26.67
CA THR A 71 -7.08 12.98 25.65
C THR A 71 -8.12 13.43 24.63
N LEU A 72 -7.85 13.13 23.36
CA LEU A 72 -8.83 13.06 22.27
C LEU A 72 -9.16 11.58 21.98
N LYS A 73 -10.41 11.16 22.18
CA LYS A 73 -10.87 9.78 21.92
C LYS A 73 -11.96 9.74 20.87
N ILE A 74 -11.82 8.82 19.91
CA ILE A 74 -12.78 8.55 18.86
C ILE A 74 -13.06 7.04 18.87
N MET A 75 -14.26 6.67 19.32
CA MET A 75 -14.61 5.28 19.61
C MET A 75 -16.01 4.94 19.11
N GLY A 76 -16.18 3.70 18.63
CA GLY A 76 -17.49 3.14 18.29
C GLY A 76 -17.63 2.76 16.82
N ASP A 77 -18.51 1.79 16.57
CA ASP A 77 -18.81 1.29 15.23
C ASP A 77 -19.29 2.41 14.31
N ASP A 78 -18.59 2.57 13.19
CA ASP A 78 -18.86 3.59 12.17
C ASP A 78 -18.90 5.03 12.69
N SER A 79 -18.33 5.28 13.86
CA SER A 79 -18.18 6.62 14.41
C SER A 79 -16.97 7.32 13.82
N SER A 80 -17.09 8.61 13.52
CA SER A 80 -16.02 9.37 12.88
C SER A 80 -15.88 10.80 13.37
N MET A 81 -14.65 11.28 13.44
CA MET A 81 -14.35 12.70 13.56
C MET A 81 -13.54 13.17 12.35
N THR A 82 -14.04 14.20 11.66
CA THR A 82 -13.45 14.73 10.44
C THR A 82 -13.07 16.19 10.62
N PHE A 83 -11.79 16.49 10.53
CA PHE A 83 -11.23 17.84 10.54
C PHE A 83 -11.13 18.35 9.12
N LEU A 84 -11.87 19.42 8.78
CA LEU A 84 -12.11 19.82 7.40
C LEU A 84 -10.97 20.60 6.74
N GLY A 85 -10.05 21.20 7.49
CA GLY A 85 -8.91 21.93 6.92
C GLY A 85 -8.23 22.88 7.90
N ASN A 86 -6.90 22.99 7.86
CA ASN A 86 -6.13 23.99 8.61
C ASN A 86 -6.40 23.98 10.12
N ASN A 87 -6.78 22.84 10.69
CA ASN A 87 -7.03 22.72 12.12
C ASN A 87 -5.71 22.52 12.86
N LYS A 88 -5.64 23.04 14.10
CA LYS A 88 -4.54 22.74 15.01
C LYS A 88 -5.08 21.88 16.16
N ILE A 89 -4.57 20.66 16.26
CA ILE A 89 -4.99 19.70 17.27
C ILE A 89 -3.81 19.43 18.19
N THR A 90 -3.97 19.76 19.47
CA THR A 90 -3.02 19.40 20.52
C THR A 90 -3.74 18.48 21.50
N ALA A 91 -3.18 17.31 21.79
CA ALA A 91 -3.76 16.38 22.74
C ALA A 91 -2.73 15.72 23.65
N GLY A 92 -3.10 15.39 24.89
CA GLY A 92 -2.27 14.52 25.72
C GLY A 92 -2.08 13.14 25.06
N GLY A 93 -3.14 12.59 24.45
CA GLY A 93 -3.06 11.44 23.56
C GLY A 93 -4.27 11.35 22.62
N LEU A 94 -4.09 10.73 21.46
CA LEU A 94 -5.10 10.48 20.44
C LEU A 94 -5.39 8.99 20.37
N TYR A 95 -6.64 8.61 20.66
CA TYR A 95 -7.07 7.21 20.71
C TYR A 95 -8.19 6.98 19.71
N VAL A 96 -7.98 6.06 18.78
CA VAL A 96 -8.96 5.66 17.77
C VAL A 96 -9.18 4.16 17.91
N GLN A 97 -10.35 3.78 18.40
CA GLN A 97 -10.59 2.41 18.88
C GLN A 97 -11.98 1.92 18.48
N TYR A 98 -12.19 0.60 18.55
CA TYR A 98 -13.52 -0.02 18.34
C TYR A 98 -14.16 0.44 17.02
N HIS A 99 -13.44 0.29 15.90
CA HIS A 99 -13.89 0.64 14.55
C HIS A 99 -14.10 2.16 14.29
N GLY A 100 -13.70 3.02 15.23
CA GLY A 100 -13.72 4.46 15.08
C GLY A 100 -12.77 4.98 13.99
N LYS A 101 -13.10 6.14 13.42
CA LYS A 101 -12.38 6.72 12.28
C LYS A 101 -12.01 8.19 12.53
N ALA A 102 -10.77 8.56 12.27
CA ALA A 102 -10.31 9.94 12.34
C ALA A 102 -9.78 10.40 10.98
N TYR A 103 -10.28 11.54 10.50
CA TYR A 103 -9.87 12.12 9.22
C TYR A 103 -9.33 13.53 9.46
N PHE A 104 -8.08 13.75 9.07
CA PHE A 104 -7.38 15.02 9.22
C PHE A 104 -7.06 15.59 7.84
N ASN A 105 -7.81 16.61 7.40
CA ASN A 105 -7.50 17.30 6.15
C ASN A 105 -6.65 18.54 6.44
N ASN A 106 -5.49 18.63 5.81
CA ASN A 106 -4.52 19.72 5.92
C ASN A 106 -4.38 20.28 7.34
N SER A 107 -4.27 19.40 8.33
CA SER A 107 -4.28 19.77 9.75
C SER A 107 -2.92 19.53 10.39
N THR A 108 -2.62 20.24 11.46
CA THR A 108 -1.44 20.01 12.30
C THR A 108 -1.86 19.30 13.57
N VAL A 109 -1.31 18.12 13.83
CA VAL A 109 -1.59 17.30 15.01
C VAL A 109 -0.34 17.12 15.85
N GLU A 110 -0.42 17.44 17.14
CA GLU A 110 0.62 17.21 18.12
C GLU A 110 0.01 16.46 19.30
N ALA A 111 0.46 15.24 19.57
CA ALA A 111 0.04 14.51 20.77
C ALA A 111 1.12 13.57 21.28
N SER A 112 1.14 13.22 22.56
CA SER A 112 2.20 12.31 23.03
C SER A 112 2.07 10.91 22.42
N THR A 113 0.84 10.43 22.22
CA THR A 113 0.58 9.08 21.73
C THR A 113 -0.52 9.08 20.68
N LEU A 114 -0.32 8.34 19.60
CA LEU A 114 -1.38 7.83 18.73
C LEU A 114 -1.59 6.34 19.02
N SER A 115 -2.81 5.97 19.38
CA SER A 115 -3.17 4.60 19.75
C SER A 115 -4.35 4.15 18.89
N ILE A 116 -4.13 3.14 18.04
CA ILE A 116 -5.14 2.62 17.10
C ILE A 116 -5.39 1.14 17.38
N HIS A 117 -6.63 0.80 17.73
CA HIS A 117 -6.97 -0.51 18.28
C HIS A 117 -8.22 -1.09 17.62
N GLN A 118 -8.16 -2.40 17.33
CA GLN A 118 -9.28 -3.22 16.82
C GLN A 118 -9.64 -2.98 15.35
N ALA A 119 -10.53 -3.83 14.81
CA ALA A 119 -10.73 -3.96 13.37
C ALA A 119 -11.22 -2.66 12.75
N LYS A 120 -10.84 -2.36 11.51
CA LYS A 120 -11.43 -1.23 10.75
C LYS A 120 -11.24 0.16 11.38
N SER A 121 -10.53 0.27 12.51
CA SER A 121 -10.15 1.57 13.05
C SER A 121 -9.16 2.23 12.10
N LEU A 122 -9.44 3.48 11.76
CA LEU A 122 -8.76 4.19 10.69
C LEU A 122 -8.32 5.56 11.17
N VAL A 123 -7.08 5.90 10.87
CA VAL A 123 -6.59 7.28 10.94
C VAL A 123 -6.07 7.67 9.57
N SER A 124 -6.63 8.74 9.00
CA SER A 124 -6.24 9.24 7.70
C SER A 124 -5.80 10.70 7.80
N PHE A 125 -4.61 10.99 7.32
CA PHE A 125 -4.09 12.33 7.11
C PHE A 125 -4.06 12.60 5.61
N ASN A 126 -4.73 13.67 5.19
CA ASN A 126 -4.79 14.12 3.82
C ASN A 126 -4.17 15.52 3.76
N GLY A 127 -2.87 15.57 3.45
CA GLY A 127 -2.01 16.72 3.70
C GLY A 127 -1.77 17.01 5.19
N GLY A 128 -1.05 18.09 5.48
CA GLY A 128 -0.75 18.51 6.86
C GLY A 128 0.40 17.75 7.53
N THR A 129 0.53 17.93 8.84
CA THR A 129 1.63 17.37 9.63
C THR A 129 1.14 16.76 10.93
N ALA A 130 1.79 15.69 11.37
CA ALA A 130 1.50 15.04 12.64
C ALA A 130 2.80 14.66 13.36
N THR A 131 2.86 14.95 14.66
CA THR A 131 3.98 14.59 15.52
C THR A 131 3.47 13.83 16.73
N PHE A 132 4.07 12.67 17.00
CA PHE A 132 3.76 11.86 18.17
C PHE A 132 5.02 11.37 18.88
N ASP A 133 5.06 11.33 20.21
CA ASP A 133 6.19 10.64 20.88
C ASP A 133 6.14 9.13 20.59
N LYS A 134 4.93 8.58 20.49
CA LYS A 134 4.67 7.18 20.19
C LYS A 134 3.47 6.97 19.29
N VAL A 135 3.60 6.09 18.30
CA VAL A 135 2.49 5.51 17.55
C VAL A 135 2.38 4.02 17.88
N SER A 136 1.20 3.57 18.30
CA SER A 136 0.91 2.17 18.54
C SER A 136 -0.29 1.70 17.75
N GLN A 137 -0.08 0.67 16.92
CA GLN A 137 -1.13 -0.05 16.20
C GLN A 137 -1.25 -1.45 16.79
N MET A 138 -2.36 -1.78 17.44
CA MET A 138 -2.55 -3.14 17.95
C MET A 138 -2.82 -4.13 16.80
N ASP A 139 -2.19 -5.29 16.92
CA ASP A 139 -2.03 -6.35 15.90
C ASP A 139 -3.30 -7.18 15.64
N ASN A 140 -4.28 -7.09 16.53
CA ASN A 140 -5.30 -8.13 16.61
C ASN A 140 -6.37 -8.11 15.52
N ASN A 141 -6.50 -7.09 14.66
CA ASN A 141 -7.71 -6.99 13.83
C ASN A 141 -7.77 -6.00 12.63
N GLY A 142 -6.71 -5.27 12.26
CA GLY A 142 -6.71 -4.46 11.02
C GLY A 142 -6.88 -2.96 11.22
N ALA A 143 -6.02 -2.40 12.07
CA ALA A 143 -5.89 -0.97 12.25
C ALA A 143 -5.12 -0.36 11.08
N THR A 144 -5.63 0.74 10.51
CA THR A 144 -5.02 1.36 9.33
C THR A 144 -4.64 2.81 9.60
N VAL A 145 -3.42 3.18 9.22
CA VAL A 145 -2.98 4.56 9.10
C VAL A 145 -2.75 4.86 7.63
N ILE A 146 -3.35 5.95 7.14
CA ILE A 146 -3.17 6.44 5.77
C ILE A 146 -2.58 7.84 5.82
N LEU A 147 -1.47 8.05 5.14
CA LEU A 147 -0.92 9.38 4.82
C LEU A 147 -1.09 9.60 3.33
N ASP A 148 -1.73 10.68 2.94
CA ASP A 148 -1.99 11.01 1.55
C ASP A 148 -1.72 12.50 1.27
N ASN A 149 -1.54 12.84 -0.01
CA ASN A 149 -1.39 14.19 -0.55
C ASN A 149 -0.33 15.02 0.18
N GLY A 150 0.87 14.44 0.34
CA GLY A 150 2.00 15.11 0.98
C GLY A 150 1.90 15.22 2.51
N ALA A 151 1.02 14.44 3.15
CA ALA A 151 0.99 14.36 4.62
C ALA A 151 2.33 13.87 5.18
N SER A 152 2.75 14.43 6.31
CA SER A 152 3.97 14.01 7.01
C SER A 152 3.67 13.62 8.45
N LEU A 153 4.14 12.45 8.88
CA LEU A 153 4.05 11.99 10.25
C LEU A 153 5.44 11.68 10.80
N LYS A 154 5.77 12.30 11.94
CA LYS A 154 6.99 12.02 12.69
C LYS A 154 6.68 11.40 14.04
N THR A 155 7.45 10.39 14.43
CA THR A 155 7.31 9.82 15.77
C THR A 155 8.61 9.36 16.42
N GLY A 156 8.67 9.39 17.75
CA GLY A 156 9.82 8.84 18.49
C GLY A 156 9.83 7.31 18.50
N SER A 157 8.67 6.66 18.44
CA SER A 157 8.59 5.20 18.42
C SER A 157 7.35 4.73 17.68
N PHE A 158 7.50 3.67 16.89
CA PHE A 158 6.39 3.05 16.19
C PHE A 158 6.37 1.54 16.43
N GLY A 159 5.20 0.98 16.72
CA GLY A 159 5.00 -0.46 16.65
C GLY A 159 3.80 -0.98 17.44
N GLY A 160 3.51 -2.26 17.24
CA GLY A 160 2.37 -2.92 17.86
C GLY A 160 2.61 -3.38 19.29
N THR A 161 1.60 -3.22 20.13
CA THR A 161 1.55 -3.82 21.46
C THR A 161 0.67 -5.06 21.41
N GLY A 162 1.28 -6.24 21.37
CA GLY A 162 0.53 -7.50 21.36
C GLY A 162 1.30 -8.58 20.60
N ALA A 163 1.43 -9.73 21.22
CA ALA A 163 1.95 -10.93 20.60
C ALA A 163 0.74 -11.83 20.34
N SER A 164 -0.11 -11.49 19.37
CA SER A 164 -1.25 -12.34 19.06
C SER A 164 -0.93 -13.38 17.98
N ALA A 165 -1.54 -14.55 18.14
CA ALA A 165 -1.41 -15.70 17.26
C ALA A 165 -2.06 -15.52 15.86
N SER A 166 -2.60 -14.33 15.56
CA SER A 166 -3.36 -14.02 14.33
C SER A 166 -2.48 -13.30 13.29
N PRO A 167 -2.72 -13.43 11.97
CA PRO A 167 -2.08 -12.57 10.97
C PRO A 167 -2.38 -11.10 11.27
N THR A 168 -1.43 -10.23 10.98
CA THR A 168 -1.64 -8.80 11.12
C THR A 168 -2.21 -8.23 9.83
N THR A 169 -3.46 -7.80 9.91
CA THR A 169 -4.15 -7.02 8.86
C THR A 169 -3.93 -5.53 9.02
N SER A 170 -3.13 -5.09 10.02
CA SER A 170 -2.84 -3.68 10.25
C SER A 170 -1.90 -3.14 9.18
N MET A 171 -2.18 -1.92 8.71
CA MET A 171 -1.51 -1.32 7.57
C MET A 171 -1.05 0.12 7.87
N LEU A 172 0.14 0.45 7.39
CA LEU A 172 0.61 1.81 7.19
C LEU A 172 0.70 2.07 5.69
N ILE A 173 -0.11 3.00 5.19
CA ILE A 173 -0.26 3.30 3.77
C ILE A 173 0.17 4.74 3.53
N LEU A 174 1.15 4.95 2.66
CA LEU A 174 1.62 6.28 2.27
C LEU A 174 1.41 6.46 0.77
N LYS A 175 0.70 7.53 0.40
CA LYS A 175 0.32 7.85 -0.96
C LYS A 175 0.73 9.26 -1.32
N ASN A 176 0.95 9.49 -2.62
CA ASN A 176 1.06 10.83 -3.21
C ASN A 176 2.06 11.74 -2.47
N LYS A 177 3.34 11.33 -2.45
CA LYS A 177 4.47 12.04 -1.84
C LYS A 177 4.39 12.24 -0.33
N SER A 178 3.69 11.35 0.37
CA SER A 178 3.61 11.39 1.83
C SER A 178 4.87 10.82 2.49
N SER A 179 5.11 11.21 3.74
CA SER A 179 6.31 10.78 4.48
C SER A 179 5.99 10.28 5.89
N PHE A 180 6.63 9.19 6.28
CA PHE A 180 6.59 8.67 7.64
C PHE A 180 8.02 8.51 8.18
N GLU A 181 8.31 9.12 9.32
CA GLU A 181 9.60 9.06 9.99
C GLU A 181 9.40 8.59 11.42
N THR A 182 10.11 7.55 11.82
CA THR A 182 10.16 7.09 13.22
C THR A 182 11.59 6.99 13.70
N ALA A 183 11.87 7.33 14.96
CA ALA A 183 13.21 7.04 15.50
C ALA A 183 13.39 5.54 15.69
N THR A 184 12.46 4.90 16.41
CA THR A 184 12.53 3.47 16.75
C THR A 184 11.33 2.64 16.29
N THR A 185 11.52 1.33 16.20
CA THR A 185 10.52 0.32 15.81
C THR A 185 10.37 -0.77 16.88
N ASN A 186 10.04 -0.40 18.14
CA ASN A 186 9.74 -1.32 19.26
C ASN A 186 10.55 -2.66 19.26
N TYR A 187 11.88 -2.56 19.28
CA TYR A 187 12.79 -3.71 19.34
C TYR A 187 12.57 -4.76 18.23
N GLY A 188 12.32 -4.31 17.00
CA GLY A 188 12.16 -5.15 15.82
C GLY A 188 10.83 -5.90 15.75
N LYS A 189 9.91 -5.77 16.71
CA LYS A 189 8.59 -6.43 16.65
C LYS A 189 7.60 -5.59 15.85
N PHE A 190 7.80 -5.59 14.55
CA PHE A 190 7.05 -4.78 13.60
C PHE A 190 6.07 -5.66 12.82
N ASN A 191 4.83 -5.80 13.30
CA ASN A 191 3.80 -6.59 12.63
C ASN A 191 2.72 -5.68 11.99
N THR A 192 3.15 -4.75 11.14
CA THR A 192 2.27 -3.87 10.36
C THR A 192 2.72 -3.96 8.91
N GLY A 193 1.79 -4.18 7.97
CA GLY A 193 2.12 -4.10 6.56
C GLY A 193 2.41 -2.67 6.15
N ILE A 194 3.40 -2.45 5.29
CA ILE A 194 3.76 -1.12 4.78
C ILE A 194 3.46 -1.08 3.28
N TYR A 195 2.78 -0.03 2.84
CA TYR A 195 2.53 0.21 1.43
C TYR A 195 2.88 1.66 1.08
N LEU A 196 3.86 1.86 0.21
CA LEU A 196 4.32 3.18 -0.24
C LEU A 196 4.03 3.29 -1.74
N GLU A 197 3.35 4.36 -2.16
CA GLU A 197 3.11 4.66 -3.57
C GLU A 197 3.22 6.16 -3.88
N GLY A 198 3.34 6.49 -5.16
CA GLY A 198 3.29 7.87 -5.65
C GLY A 198 4.45 8.74 -5.13
N GLY A 199 5.66 8.17 -5.05
CA GLY A 199 6.85 8.88 -4.58
C GLY A 199 6.89 9.13 -3.07
N SER A 200 6.21 8.29 -2.29
CA SER A 200 6.18 8.39 -0.82
C SER A 200 7.45 7.84 -0.19
N SER A 201 7.71 8.22 1.07
CA SER A 201 8.92 7.80 1.79
C SER A 201 8.66 7.29 3.20
N PHE A 202 9.36 6.22 3.58
CA PHE A 202 9.40 5.68 4.94
C PHE A 202 10.83 5.73 5.46
N LYS A 203 11.02 6.18 6.71
CA LYS A 203 12.33 6.24 7.34
C LYS A 203 12.33 5.80 8.80
N THR A 204 13.31 4.96 9.19
CA THR A 204 13.76 4.85 10.59
C THR A 204 15.06 5.62 10.78
N THR A 205 15.22 6.33 11.90
CA THR A 205 16.44 7.15 12.12
C THR A 205 17.47 6.52 13.06
N GLU A 206 17.07 5.58 13.90
CA GLU A 206 18.03 4.81 14.72
C GLU A 206 18.59 3.63 13.93
N ASP A 207 19.79 3.21 14.30
CA ASP A 207 20.48 2.07 13.72
C ASP A 207 20.22 0.77 14.52
N GLY A 208 20.69 -0.36 14.01
CA GLY A 208 20.65 -1.63 14.74
C GLY A 208 19.25 -2.17 15.00
N ILE A 209 19.00 -2.78 16.17
CA ILE A 209 17.70 -3.37 16.49
C ILE A 209 16.60 -2.32 16.70
N ASP A 210 16.99 -1.12 17.11
CA ASP A 210 16.05 -0.05 17.45
C ASP A 210 15.44 0.56 16.19
N GLY A 211 16.15 0.57 15.06
CA GLY A 211 15.61 0.90 13.75
C GLY A 211 15.24 -0.29 12.87
N ALA A 212 15.23 -1.52 13.39
CA ALA A 212 14.99 -2.71 12.57
C ALA A 212 13.52 -2.97 12.26
N ILE A 213 13.23 -3.53 11.09
CA ILE A 213 11.90 -4.02 10.72
C ILE A 213 11.95 -5.55 10.68
N SER A 214 11.25 -6.24 11.60
CA SER A 214 11.02 -7.68 11.47
C SER A 214 9.54 -7.97 11.32
N LEU A 215 9.17 -8.52 10.17
CA LEU A 215 7.80 -8.83 9.79
C LEU A 215 7.51 -10.32 9.93
N ILE A 216 6.31 -10.65 10.43
CA ILE A 216 5.84 -12.01 10.55
C ILE A 216 4.44 -12.12 9.93
N GLY A 217 4.37 -12.60 8.68
CA GLY A 217 3.13 -12.77 7.92
C GLY A 217 2.45 -11.46 7.50
N ALA A 218 3.25 -10.40 7.27
CA ALA A 218 2.79 -9.11 6.75
C ALA A 218 3.71 -8.65 5.60
N ASN A 219 3.18 -7.83 4.69
CA ASN A 219 3.88 -7.47 3.45
C ASN A 219 4.44 -6.04 3.49
N ILE A 220 5.52 -5.82 2.76
CA ILE A 220 6.00 -4.49 2.39
C ILE A 220 5.86 -4.34 0.88
N THR A 221 5.33 -3.21 0.45
CA THR A 221 5.41 -2.77 -0.94
C THR A 221 5.99 -1.36 -0.98
N VAL A 222 7.12 -1.21 -1.65
CA VAL A 222 7.70 0.08 -2.03
C VAL A 222 7.44 0.23 -3.53
N ASP A 223 6.29 0.80 -3.88
CA ASP A 223 5.84 0.92 -5.27
C ASP A 223 6.58 2.04 -6.02
N SER A 224 6.42 2.08 -7.34
CA SER A 224 7.25 2.83 -8.27
C SER A 224 7.60 4.26 -7.83
N GLY A 225 8.90 4.56 -7.84
CA GLY A 225 9.46 5.87 -7.46
C GLY A 225 9.45 6.18 -5.95
N SER A 226 9.01 5.26 -5.09
CA SER A 226 8.99 5.46 -3.63
C SER A 226 10.32 5.08 -2.99
N SER A 227 10.50 5.45 -1.72
CA SER A 227 11.74 5.13 -1.00
C SER A 227 11.52 4.61 0.42
N MET A 228 12.39 3.71 0.84
CA MET A 228 12.43 3.17 2.20
C MET A 228 13.87 3.22 2.73
N ASP A 229 14.06 3.81 3.90
CA ASP A 229 15.35 3.95 4.56
C ASP A 229 15.27 3.40 5.99
N VAL A 230 15.97 2.29 6.26
CA VAL A 230 15.90 1.55 7.52
C VAL A 230 17.26 1.51 8.17
N GLY A 231 17.53 2.36 9.16
CA GLY A 231 18.82 2.36 9.88
C GLY A 231 19.21 1.00 10.49
N GLY A 232 18.22 0.13 10.78
CA GLY A 232 18.44 -1.24 11.24
C GLY A 232 18.60 -2.28 10.15
N TYR A 233 18.08 -3.49 10.40
CA TYR A 233 17.95 -4.57 9.40
C TYR A 233 16.49 -4.75 8.98
N ILE A 234 16.28 -5.46 7.87
CA ILE A 234 14.96 -5.93 7.46
C ILE A 234 14.93 -7.46 7.55
N LYS A 235 13.93 -8.02 8.24
CA LYS A 235 13.73 -9.46 8.36
C LYS A 235 12.31 -9.84 7.95
N LEU A 236 12.22 -10.78 7.02
CA LEU A 236 10.98 -11.29 6.45
C LEU A 236 10.76 -12.72 6.90
N SER A 237 9.58 -13.02 7.42
CA SER A 237 9.20 -14.38 7.81
C SER A 237 7.71 -14.60 7.62
N GLY A 238 7.32 -15.68 6.96
CA GLY A 238 5.93 -16.11 6.91
C GLY A 238 5.46 -16.61 8.28
N LYS A 239 4.14 -16.75 8.46
CA LYS A 239 3.52 -17.24 9.69
C LYS A 239 2.61 -18.42 9.41
N TYR A 240 2.71 -19.45 10.23
CA TYR A 240 1.66 -20.46 10.36
C TYR A 240 0.79 -20.12 11.58
N SER A 241 -0.51 -19.95 11.39
CA SER A 241 -1.46 -19.87 12.51
C SER A 241 -2.25 -21.15 12.61
N ALA A 242 -2.29 -21.74 13.81
CA ALA A 242 -3.09 -22.91 14.11
C ALA A 242 -4.49 -22.57 14.68
N TYR A 243 -4.80 -21.27 14.84
CA TYR A 243 -5.98 -20.83 15.61
C TYR A 243 -7.32 -20.97 14.85
N ASN A 244 -7.31 -21.22 13.53
CA ASN A 244 -8.52 -21.43 12.70
C ASN A 244 -8.29 -22.46 11.58
N GLY A 245 -7.75 -23.62 11.94
CA GLY A 245 -7.11 -24.51 10.94
C GLY A 245 -5.74 -23.97 10.55
N THR A 246 -4.87 -24.82 10.02
CA THR A 246 -3.51 -24.42 9.65
C THR A 246 -3.56 -23.45 8.46
N GLN A 247 -3.63 -22.15 8.73
CA GLN A 247 -3.57 -21.11 7.70
C GLN A 247 -2.15 -20.55 7.64
N TYR A 248 -1.60 -20.55 6.43
CA TYR A 248 -0.28 -20.02 6.12
C TYR A 248 -0.41 -18.60 5.60
N TYR A 249 0.38 -17.69 6.16
CA TYR A 249 0.46 -16.29 5.73
C TYR A 249 1.88 -16.03 5.22
N PRO A 250 2.05 -15.90 3.89
CA PRO A 250 3.35 -15.53 3.34
C PRO A 250 3.73 -14.11 3.76
N CYS A 251 5.03 -13.83 3.73
CA CYS A 251 5.57 -12.49 3.91
C CYS A 251 6.33 -12.13 2.63
N THR A 252 5.90 -11.07 1.95
CA THR A 252 6.51 -10.59 0.72
C THR A 252 6.97 -9.15 0.89
N PHE A 253 8.21 -8.89 0.49
CA PHE A 253 8.73 -7.55 0.30
C PHE A 253 8.89 -7.28 -1.19
N THR A 254 8.13 -6.33 -1.73
CA THR A 254 8.21 -5.90 -3.13
C THR A 254 8.87 -4.54 -3.23
N ILE A 255 9.88 -4.45 -4.10
CA ILE A 255 10.54 -3.22 -4.52
C ILE A 255 10.16 -2.98 -5.98
N GLY A 256 9.39 -1.92 -6.20
CA GLY A 256 8.93 -1.50 -7.52
C GLY A 256 10.04 -0.84 -8.34
N ALA A 257 9.77 -0.63 -9.63
CA ALA A 257 10.65 0.11 -10.52
C ALA A 257 10.95 1.51 -9.95
N ASN A 258 12.14 2.03 -10.22
CA ASN A 258 12.61 3.37 -9.83
C ASN A 258 12.58 3.63 -8.32
N SER A 259 12.36 2.59 -7.52
CA SER A 259 12.31 2.67 -6.07
C SER A 259 13.66 2.40 -5.47
N THR A 260 13.90 2.96 -4.28
CA THR A 260 15.15 2.77 -3.55
C THR A 260 14.88 2.26 -2.15
N VAL A 261 15.64 1.25 -1.75
CA VAL A 261 15.61 0.69 -0.40
C VAL A 261 17.01 0.77 0.19
N LYS A 262 17.11 1.33 1.39
CA LYS A 262 18.34 1.35 2.18
C LYS A 262 18.14 0.63 3.50
N THR A 263 19.14 -0.14 3.92
CA THR A 263 19.14 -0.74 5.25
C THR A 263 20.53 -0.78 5.87
N GLY A 264 20.65 -0.62 7.19
CA GLY A 264 21.96 -0.50 7.83
C GLY A 264 22.79 -1.79 7.92
N ASN A 265 22.19 -2.99 7.82
CA ASN A 265 22.92 -4.25 8.06
C ASN A 265 22.65 -5.37 7.06
N TYR A 266 21.42 -5.89 7.02
CA TYR A 266 21.07 -7.02 6.17
C TYR A 266 19.58 -7.03 5.84
N ILE A 267 19.25 -7.71 4.73
CA ILE A 267 17.89 -8.16 4.44
C ILE A 267 17.89 -9.68 4.59
N GLN A 268 17.17 -10.19 5.58
CA GLN A 268 17.04 -11.62 5.81
C GLN A 268 15.67 -12.11 5.33
N ILE A 269 15.68 -13.10 4.44
CA ILE A 269 14.48 -13.70 3.85
C ILE A 269 14.38 -15.13 4.37
N ALA A 270 13.49 -15.41 5.33
CA ALA A 270 13.29 -16.78 5.81
C ALA A 270 12.70 -17.69 4.73
N ASP A 271 12.83 -19.01 4.89
CA ASP A 271 12.39 -20.07 3.95
C ASP A 271 10.94 -19.94 3.46
N ASN A 272 10.12 -19.24 4.23
CA ASN A 272 8.68 -19.05 4.02
C ASN A 272 8.33 -17.58 3.70
N ALA A 273 9.28 -16.83 3.17
CA ALA A 273 9.14 -15.44 2.76
C ALA A 273 9.74 -15.21 1.37
N SER A 274 9.37 -14.08 0.76
CA SER A 274 9.91 -13.67 -0.54
C SER A 274 10.32 -12.20 -0.59
N LEU A 275 11.38 -11.94 -1.37
CA LEU A 275 11.75 -10.62 -1.86
C LEU A 275 11.48 -10.57 -3.36
N VAL A 276 10.89 -9.49 -3.82
CA VAL A 276 10.63 -9.22 -5.24
C VAL A 276 11.28 -7.89 -5.60
N LEU A 277 12.12 -7.88 -6.61
CA LEU A 277 12.78 -6.69 -7.12
C LEU A 277 12.45 -6.49 -8.60
N ASN A 278 11.73 -5.42 -8.89
CA ASN A 278 11.53 -4.91 -10.24
C ASN A 278 12.72 -4.01 -10.60
N MET A 279 13.68 -4.60 -11.31
CA MET A 279 14.93 -3.94 -11.69
C MET A 279 14.68 -2.89 -12.77
N SER A 280 14.95 -1.62 -12.48
CA SER A 280 14.86 -0.50 -13.42
C SER A 280 16.14 0.35 -13.48
N GLY A 281 17.17 -0.02 -12.73
CA GLY A 281 18.46 0.65 -12.73
C GLY A 281 19.45 -0.05 -11.80
N ALA A 282 20.64 0.53 -11.66
CA ALA A 282 21.65 0.03 -10.74
C ALA A 282 21.35 0.44 -9.29
N ASN A 283 21.75 -0.41 -8.34
CA ASN A 283 21.81 -0.14 -6.90
C ASN A 283 20.47 0.27 -6.27
N GLN A 284 19.35 -0.33 -6.70
CA GLN A 284 18.04 -0.07 -6.09
C GLN A 284 17.97 -0.52 -4.63
N ILE A 285 18.79 -1.50 -4.25
CA ILE A 285 19.03 -1.85 -2.85
C ILE A 285 20.38 -1.26 -2.47
N ASP A 286 20.36 -0.06 -1.89
CA ASP A 286 21.55 0.70 -1.55
C ASP A 286 21.89 0.55 -0.07
N SER A 287 22.95 -0.20 0.23
CA SER A 287 23.64 -0.24 1.52
C SER A 287 24.75 -1.28 1.48
N ASP A 288 25.67 -1.25 2.44
CA ASP A 288 26.65 -2.33 2.72
C ASP A 288 25.97 -3.62 3.21
N VAL A 289 24.81 -3.92 2.64
CA VAL A 289 23.86 -4.92 3.07
C VAL A 289 24.23 -6.27 2.53
N THR A 290 24.12 -7.24 3.42
CA THR A 290 24.08 -8.64 3.07
C THR A 290 22.63 -9.02 2.83
N ILE A 291 22.29 -9.48 1.63
CA ILE A 291 21.01 -10.18 1.43
C ILE A 291 21.25 -11.65 1.78
N GLU A 292 20.58 -12.12 2.83
CA GLU A 292 20.58 -13.52 3.28
C GLU A 292 19.28 -14.19 2.88
N THR A 293 19.35 -15.13 1.94
CA THR A 293 18.19 -15.87 1.45
C THR A 293 18.13 -17.25 2.06
N GLY A 294 17.11 -17.55 2.86
CA GLY A 294 16.59 -18.90 3.08
C GLY A 294 15.34 -19.17 2.22
N GLY A 295 14.57 -18.12 1.92
CA GLY A 295 13.38 -18.15 1.06
C GLY A 295 13.65 -17.85 -0.42
N VAL A 296 12.72 -17.15 -1.06
CA VAL A 296 12.75 -16.86 -2.50
C VAL A 296 13.09 -15.40 -2.78
N PHE A 297 14.06 -15.14 -3.64
CA PHE A 297 14.35 -13.82 -4.18
C PHE A 297 14.06 -13.79 -5.69
N ASN A 298 13.06 -13.02 -6.10
CA ASN A 298 12.70 -12.83 -7.49
C ASN A 298 13.26 -11.50 -8.01
N ILE A 299 13.89 -11.54 -9.18
CA ILE A 299 14.42 -10.37 -9.88
C ILE A 299 13.77 -10.30 -11.26
N TYR A 300 13.07 -9.21 -11.54
CA TYR A 300 12.37 -8.98 -12.80
C TYR A 300 13.05 -7.86 -13.57
N ALA A 301 13.49 -8.12 -14.81
CA ALA A 301 13.87 -7.04 -15.73
C ALA A 301 12.64 -6.20 -16.06
N THR A 302 12.73 -4.87 -15.95
CA THR A 302 11.71 -3.96 -16.47
C THR A 302 12.17 -3.34 -17.79
N SER A 303 11.23 -2.73 -18.52
CA SER A 303 11.47 -2.00 -19.77
C SER A 303 12.41 -0.79 -19.62
N ALA A 304 12.65 -0.33 -18.40
CA ALA A 304 13.59 0.77 -18.12
C ALA A 304 15.05 0.35 -18.31
N LEU A 305 15.35 -0.96 -18.32
CA LEU A 305 16.70 -1.45 -18.52
C LEU A 305 17.03 -1.60 -20.00
N THR A 306 18.30 -1.41 -20.33
CA THR A 306 18.78 -1.61 -21.70
C THR A 306 19.21 -3.07 -21.91
N SER A 307 18.71 -3.70 -22.97
CA SER A 307 19.11 -5.05 -23.39
C SER A 307 20.64 -5.20 -23.50
N GLY A 308 21.14 -6.35 -23.06
CA GLY A 308 22.56 -6.68 -23.06
C GLY A 308 23.42 -5.92 -22.04
N GLN A 309 22.85 -4.97 -21.29
CA GLN A 309 23.59 -4.21 -20.28
C GLN A 309 23.56 -4.89 -18.90
N SER A 310 24.58 -4.57 -18.11
CA SER A 310 24.76 -5.07 -16.75
C SER A 310 24.54 -3.98 -15.72
N TYR A 311 23.86 -4.34 -14.64
CA TYR A 311 23.50 -3.47 -13.53
C TYR A 311 23.81 -4.17 -12.21
N ASP A 312 24.46 -3.47 -11.29
CA ASP A 312 24.57 -3.95 -9.92
C ASP A 312 23.17 -3.92 -9.29
N VAL A 313 22.73 -5.05 -8.73
CA VAL A 313 21.45 -5.15 -8.00
C VAL A 313 21.53 -4.41 -6.67
N LEU A 314 22.70 -4.47 -6.02
CA LEU A 314 22.98 -3.84 -4.73
C LEU A 314 24.42 -3.36 -4.64
N THR A 315 24.66 -2.38 -3.75
CA THR A 315 26.01 -1.89 -3.46
C THR A 315 26.82 -2.89 -2.61
N GLY A 316 26.17 -3.58 -1.67
CA GLY A 316 26.76 -4.57 -0.77
C GLY A 316 27.04 -5.96 -1.36
N THR A 317 26.78 -7.01 -0.57
CA THR A 317 27.08 -8.42 -0.90
C THR A 317 25.80 -9.24 -0.97
N LEU A 318 25.68 -10.09 -1.98
CA LEU A 318 24.62 -11.10 -2.05
C LEU A 318 25.16 -12.44 -1.52
N SER A 319 24.65 -12.91 -0.39
CA SER A 319 24.97 -14.24 0.14
C SER A 319 23.75 -15.14 0.00
N ASN A 320 23.78 -16.05 -0.97
CA ASN A 320 22.62 -16.87 -1.29
C ASN A 320 22.68 -18.25 -0.61
N ASN A 321 21.70 -18.57 0.24
CA ASN A 321 21.46 -19.93 0.76
C ASN A 321 20.07 -20.48 0.34
N GLY A 322 19.31 -19.74 -0.48
CA GLY A 322 17.94 -20.03 -0.88
C GLY A 322 17.75 -20.01 -2.40
N THR A 323 16.52 -19.78 -2.85
CA THR A 323 16.19 -19.77 -4.28
C THR A 323 16.24 -18.34 -4.83
N ILE A 324 16.92 -18.15 -5.96
CA ILE A 324 16.88 -16.91 -6.73
C ILE A 324 16.27 -17.22 -8.09
N ASN A 325 15.15 -16.56 -8.40
CA ASN A 325 14.53 -16.61 -9.71
C ASN A 325 14.82 -15.31 -10.45
N VAL A 326 15.26 -15.42 -11.69
CA VAL A 326 15.68 -14.29 -12.51
C VAL A 326 14.88 -14.33 -13.81
N TYR A 327 14.25 -13.21 -14.15
CA TYR A 327 13.37 -13.10 -15.31
C TYR A 327 13.92 -12.04 -16.26
N GLY A 328 14.18 -12.42 -17.51
CA GLY A 328 14.70 -11.50 -18.53
C GLY A 328 16.20 -11.20 -18.41
N GLY A 329 16.97 -12.08 -17.79
CA GLY A 329 18.42 -11.90 -17.65
C GLY A 329 19.13 -12.97 -16.83
N THR A 330 20.40 -12.73 -16.56
CA THR A 330 21.24 -13.61 -15.74
C THR A 330 21.80 -12.85 -14.54
N LEU A 331 22.00 -13.55 -13.43
CA LEU A 331 22.61 -12.99 -12.22
C LEU A 331 23.94 -13.69 -11.94
N ASN A 332 25.03 -12.93 -11.90
CA ASN A 332 26.35 -13.42 -11.50
C ASN A 332 26.86 -12.63 -10.30
N GLY A 333 26.87 -13.26 -9.12
CA GLY A 333 27.06 -12.56 -7.86
C GLY A 333 25.95 -11.52 -7.67
N LYS A 334 26.31 -10.24 -7.61
CA LYS A 334 25.35 -9.12 -7.50
C LYS A 334 25.04 -8.41 -8.81
N VAL A 335 25.67 -8.84 -9.91
CA VAL A 335 25.54 -8.19 -11.22
C VAL A 335 24.44 -8.89 -12.00
N PHE A 336 23.38 -8.14 -12.30
CA PHE A 336 22.31 -8.58 -13.18
C PHE A 336 22.58 -8.11 -14.61
N THR A 337 22.61 -9.04 -15.56
CA THR A 337 22.78 -8.75 -16.99
C THR A 337 21.47 -9.02 -17.71
N VAL A 338 20.92 -7.98 -18.34
CA VAL A 338 19.66 -8.05 -19.09
C VAL A 338 19.88 -8.85 -20.37
N SER A 339 18.99 -9.78 -20.66
CA SER A 339 19.03 -10.54 -21.90
C SER A 339 18.77 -9.63 -23.12
N GLU A 340 19.36 -9.98 -24.26
CA GLU A 340 18.96 -9.37 -25.53
C GLU A 340 17.49 -9.71 -25.82
N SER A 341 16.70 -8.71 -26.21
CA SER A 341 15.29 -8.93 -26.58
C SER A 341 15.17 -9.39 -28.02
N LYS A 342 14.29 -10.37 -28.26
CA LYS A 342 13.86 -10.75 -29.62
C LYS A 342 12.49 -10.17 -29.89
N GLN A 343 12.32 -9.57 -31.07
CA GLN A 343 11.06 -8.97 -31.45
C GLN A 343 10.25 -9.89 -32.36
N ILE A 344 8.95 -9.97 -32.08
CA ILE A 344 7.95 -10.60 -32.94
C ILE A 344 6.78 -9.64 -33.17
N GLU A 345 6.10 -9.80 -34.31
CA GLU A 345 4.90 -9.03 -34.63
C GLU A 345 3.65 -9.82 -34.21
N ALA A 346 2.70 -9.16 -33.55
CA ALA A 346 1.45 -9.77 -33.16
C ALA A 346 0.68 -10.32 -34.38
N GLY A 347 0.13 -11.52 -34.26
CA GLY A 347 -0.61 -12.23 -35.31
C GLY A 347 0.28 -12.98 -36.31
N VAL A 348 1.60 -12.81 -36.26
CA VAL A 348 2.55 -13.48 -37.14
C VAL A 348 3.08 -14.75 -36.47
N GLU A 349 3.05 -15.86 -37.21
CA GLU A 349 3.47 -17.18 -36.72
C GLU A 349 4.92 -17.45 -37.12
N VAL A 350 5.84 -17.06 -36.23
CA VAL A 350 7.29 -17.23 -36.41
C VAL A 350 7.87 -17.73 -35.09
N PRO A 351 8.16 -19.05 -35.00
CA PRO A 351 8.75 -19.63 -33.81
C PRO A 351 10.04 -18.92 -33.42
N THR A 352 10.02 -18.30 -32.24
CA THR A 352 11.12 -17.50 -31.70
C THR A 352 11.60 -18.14 -30.42
N VAL A 353 12.78 -18.74 -30.50
CA VAL A 353 13.43 -19.39 -29.35
C VAL A 353 14.26 -18.36 -28.58
N VAL A 354 14.15 -18.35 -27.27
CA VAL A 354 15.04 -17.61 -26.37
C VAL A 354 15.65 -18.57 -25.35
N GLU A 355 16.85 -18.26 -24.89
CA GLU A 355 17.61 -19.08 -23.94
C GLU A 355 18.03 -18.24 -22.74
N ASN A 356 18.39 -18.89 -21.63
CA ASN A 356 18.96 -18.27 -20.43
C ASN A 356 18.12 -17.10 -19.90
N ASN A 357 16.84 -17.35 -19.61
CA ASN A 357 15.91 -16.33 -19.14
C ASN A 357 15.78 -15.16 -20.13
N GLY A 358 15.64 -15.45 -21.42
CA GLY A 358 15.59 -14.42 -22.45
C GLY A 358 14.35 -13.51 -22.39
N ILE A 359 14.29 -12.54 -23.30
CA ILE A 359 13.15 -11.62 -23.43
C ILE A 359 12.58 -11.72 -24.85
N VAL A 360 11.25 -11.77 -24.96
CA VAL A 360 10.53 -11.59 -26.22
C VAL A 360 9.63 -10.36 -26.12
N GLU A 361 9.75 -9.45 -27.09
CA GLU A 361 8.92 -8.26 -27.22
C GLU A 361 7.93 -8.45 -28.38
N ILE A 362 6.64 -8.28 -28.07
CA ILE A 362 5.55 -8.42 -29.01
C ILE A 362 5.14 -7.02 -29.45
N THR A 363 5.29 -6.76 -30.73
CA THR A 363 5.01 -5.45 -31.33
C THR A 363 3.66 -5.42 -32.03
N THR A 364 2.92 -4.33 -31.84
CA THR A 364 1.70 -4.01 -32.58
C THR A 364 1.86 -2.58 -33.10
N ASN A 365 1.73 -2.37 -34.42
CA ASN A 365 1.95 -1.05 -35.05
C ASN A 365 3.30 -0.41 -34.65
N GLU A 366 4.39 -1.18 -34.75
CA GLU A 366 5.78 -0.75 -34.45
C GLU A 366 6.07 -0.40 -32.97
N ASN A 367 5.12 -0.57 -32.05
CA ASN A 367 5.33 -0.35 -30.61
C ASN A 367 5.23 -1.66 -29.84
N THR A 368 6.06 -1.82 -28.80
CA THR A 368 5.97 -2.94 -27.87
C THR A 368 4.65 -2.88 -27.12
N SER A 369 3.84 -3.91 -27.31
CA SER A 369 2.52 -4.05 -26.72
C SER A 369 2.51 -5.04 -25.54
N VAL A 370 3.34 -6.08 -25.63
CA VAL A 370 3.61 -7.03 -24.54
C VAL A 370 5.10 -7.34 -24.52
N SER A 371 5.68 -7.46 -23.33
CA SER A 371 7.00 -8.04 -23.12
C SER A 371 6.90 -9.30 -22.28
N MET A 372 7.65 -10.33 -22.65
CA MET A 372 7.73 -11.61 -21.97
C MET A 372 9.15 -11.81 -21.47
N ALA A 373 9.34 -11.79 -20.16
CA ALA A 373 10.63 -12.06 -19.52
C ALA A 373 10.58 -13.44 -18.87
N PHE A 374 11.38 -14.38 -19.38
CA PHE A 374 11.32 -15.78 -18.99
C PHE A 374 12.21 -16.06 -17.79
N ASN A 375 11.78 -16.96 -16.90
CA ASN A 375 12.63 -17.72 -15.99
C ASN A 375 12.62 -19.18 -16.48
N ALA A 376 13.47 -19.45 -17.45
CA ALA A 376 13.54 -20.71 -18.20
C ALA A 376 14.92 -20.83 -18.86
N ASP A 377 15.46 -22.05 -18.91
CA ASP A 377 16.69 -22.33 -19.66
C ASP A 377 16.49 -22.12 -21.16
N SER A 378 15.30 -22.49 -21.67
CA SER A 378 14.86 -22.26 -23.03
C SER A 378 13.35 -22.08 -23.09
N ALA A 379 12.88 -21.22 -23.99
CA ALA A 379 11.46 -21.02 -24.28
C ALA A 379 11.25 -20.75 -25.76
N THR A 380 10.13 -21.23 -26.30
CA THR A 380 9.73 -20.93 -27.68
C THR A 380 8.41 -20.17 -27.70
N VAL A 381 8.40 -18.99 -28.29
CA VAL A 381 7.15 -18.27 -28.58
C VAL A 381 6.79 -18.55 -30.03
N ASN A 382 5.71 -19.30 -30.23
CA ASN A 382 5.23 -19.67 -31.57
C ASN A 382 4.39 -18.55 -32.18
N LYS A 383 3.49 -17.98 -31.37
CA LYS A 383 2.53 -16.97 -31.82
C LYS A 383 1.93 -16.21 -30.64
N VAL A 384 1.66 -14.92 -30.86
CA VAL A 384 0.87 -14.10 -29.94
C VAL A 384 -0.17 -13.33 -30.75
N VAL A 385 -1.44 -13.38 -30.36
CA VAL A 385 -2.55 -12.77 -31.10
C VAL A 385 -3.33 -11.83 -30.19
N GLU A 386 -3.63 -10.61 -30.65
CA GLU A 386 -4.49 -9.71 -29.90
C GLU A 386 -5.92 -10.27 -29.82
N ASN A 387 -6.49 -10.30 -28.61
CA ASN A 387 -7.82 -10.84 -28.34
C ASN A 387 -8.68 -9.90 -27.47
N THR A 388 -8.41 -8.59 -27.52
CA THR A 388 -9.10 -7.57 -26.71
C THR A 388 -10.62 -7.56 -26.94
N VAL A 389 -11.08 -7.77 -28.18
CA VAL A 389 -12.51 -7.77 -28.54
C VAL A 389 -13.30 -8.87 -27.82
N ASP A 390 -12.70 -10.05 -27.66
CA ASP A 390 -13.32 -11.18 -26.96
C ASP A 390 -13.44 -10.89 -25.46
N LEU A 391 -12.42 -10.28 -24.85
CA LEU A 391 -12.47 -9.83 -23.45
C LEU A 391 -13.58 -8.78 -23.26
N VAL A 392 -13.63 -7.74 -24.10
CA VAL A 392 -14.67 -6.69 -24.07
C VAL A 392 -16.07 -7.30 -24.16
N SER A 393 -16.25 -8.31 -25.01
CA SER A 393 -17.54 -9.00 -25.15
C SER A 393 -17.94 -9.78 -23.88
N ALA A 394 -16.96 -10.27 -23.11
CA ALA A 394 -17.20 -11.06 -21.91
C ALA A 394 -17.40 -10.21 -20.64
N VAL A 395 -16.63 -9.14 -20.46
CA VAL A 395 -16.61 -8.35 -19.21
C VAL A 395 -17.19 -6.94 -19.35
N GLY A 396 -17.53 -6.51 -20.56
CA GLY A 396 -18.03 -5.18 -20.86
C GLY A 396 -16.94 -4.19 -21.28
N SER A 397 -17.35 -2.96 -21.62
CA SER A 397 -16.49 -1.90 -22.16
C SER A 397 -16.32 -0.69 -21.24
N ASP A 398 -16.86 -0.73 -20.02
CA ASP A 398 -16.92 0.42 -19.09
C ASP A 398 -15.60 0.61 -18.31
N PHE A 399 -14.46 0.40 -18.97
CA PHE A 399 -13.12 0.45 -18.39
C PHE A 399 -12.29 1.53 -19.06
N VAL A 400 -11.37 2.15 -18.31
CA VAL A 400 -10.53 3.25 -18.85
C VAL A 400 -9.44 2.70 -19.76
N LYS A 401 -8.91 1.51 -19.44
CA LYS A 401 -7.94 0.77 -20.25
C LYS A 401 -8.27 -0.72 -20.25
N MET A 402 -8.05 -1.37 -21.38
CA MET A 402 -8.17 -2.82 -21.56
C MET A 402 -7.19 -3.28 -22.62
N GLY A 403 -6.72 -4.52 -22.47
CA GLY A 403 -5.93 -5.22 -23.47
C GLY A 403 -5.94 -6.71 -23.18
N ALA A 404 -5.95 -7.54 -24.22
CA ALA A 404 -5.85 -8.99 -24.06
C ALA A 404 -5.10 -9.62 -25.23
N TYR A 405 -4.36 -10.68 -24.93
CA TYR A 405 -3.60 -11.44 -25.91
C TYR A 405 -3.75 -12.94 -25.64
N GLU A 406 -3.73 -13.72 -26.72
CA GLU A 406 -3.60 -15.17 -26.71
C GLU A 406 -2.15 -15.55 -26.98
N PHE A 407 -1.61 -16.46 -26.16
CA PHE A 407 -0.21 -16.83 -26.15
C PHE A 407 -0.04 -18.31 -26.49
N ASP A 408 0.70 -18.58 -27.57
CA ASP A 408 1.19 -19.91 -27.93
C ASP A 408 2.69 -19.96 -27.64
N VAL A 409 3.02 -20.58 -26.51
CA VAL A 409 4.35 -20.56 -25.90
C VAL A 409 4.66 -21.92 -25.31
N GLU A 410 5.84 -22.43 -25.64
CA GLU A 410 6.39 -23.68 -25.13
C GLU A 410 7.50 -23.38 -24.11
N ILE A 411 7.32 -23.86 -22.88
CA ILE A 411 8.29 -23.81 -21.77
C ILE A 411 8.30 -25.15 -21.03
N GLU A 412 9.34 -25.43 -20.24
CA GLU A 412 9.41 -26.66 -19.44
C GLU A 412 8.48 -26.59 -18.22
N GLU A 413 8.12 -27.76 -17.67
CA GLU A 413 7.29 -27.84 -16.48
C GLU A 413 8.02 -27.24 -15.27
N GLY A 414 7.40 -26.25 -14.62
CA GLY A 414 7.96 -25.54 -13.48
C GLY A 414 8.57 -24.19 -13.82
N ASP A 415 8.83 -23.92 -15.11
CA ASP A 415 9.25 -22.60 -15.58
C ASP A 415 8.11 -21.58 -15.47
N THR A 416 8.48 -20.32 -15.41
CA THR A 416 7.54 -19.21 -15.25
C THR A 416 7.96 -18.00 -16.06
N VAL A 417 7.02 -17.11 -16.34
CA VAL A 417 7.24 -15.93 -17.20
C VAL A 417 6.57 -14.72 -16.59
N VAL A 418 7.27 -13.58 -16.62
CA VAL A 418 6.67 -12.27 -16.36
C VAL A 418 6.08 -11.75 -17.66
N LEU A 419 4.75 -11.67 -17.71
CA LEU A 419 4.03 -10.97 -18.79
C LEU A 419 3.90 -9.50 -18.40
N SER A 420 4.31 -8.61 -19.29
CA SER A 420 4.24 -7.16 -19.10
C SER A 420 3.45 -6.50 -20.23
N PHE A 421 2.24 -6.03 -19.94
CA PHE A 421 1.34 -5.40 -20.91
C PHE A 421 1.55 -3.90 -20.92
N TYR A 422 1.72 -3.30 -22.10
CA TYR A 422 1.79 -1.86 -22.24
C TYR A 422 0.41 -1.21 -21.98
N VAL A 423 0.36 -0.27 -21.05
CA VAL A 423 -0.85 0.51 -20.70
C VAL A 423 -0.66 2.00 -21.00
N GLY A 424 0.55 2.52 -20.72
CA GLY A 424 0.96 3.89 -21.04
C GLY A 424 0.15 4.96 -20.32
N ASP A 425 -0.20 4.76 -19.05
CA ASP A 425 -0.99 5.72 -18.27
C ASP A 425 -0.49 5.82 -16.82
N SER A 426 0.35 6.81 -16.55
CA SER A 426 0.97 7.03 -15.23
C SER A 426 -0.01 7.53 -14.17
N SER A 427 -1.27 7.80 -14.51
CA SER A 427 -2.31 8.14 -13.54
C SER A 427 -2.93 6.91 -12.86
N LEU A 428 -2.80 5.73 -13.48
CA LEU A 428 -3.25 4.47 -12.92
C LEU A 428 -2.26 3.91 -11.89
N LYS A 429 -2.77 3.04 -11.03
CA LYS A 429 -2.02 2.38 -9.96
C LYS A 429 -2.23 0.87 -10.04
N THR A 430 -1.33 0.10 -9.45
CA THR A 430 -1.44 -1.37 -9.41
C THR A 430 -2.81 -1.86 -8.91
N SER A 431 -3.43 -1.15 -7.96
CA SER A 431 -4.76 -1.47 -7.41
C SER A 431 -5.94 -1.25 -8.37
N ASP A 432 -5.75 -0.48 -9.44
CA ASP A 432 -6.80 -0.17 -10.42
C ASP A 432 -7.04 -1.33 -11.40
N PHE A 433 -6.13 -2.32 -11.44
CA PHE A 433 -6.15 -3.39 -12.42
C PHE A 433 -6.86 -4.65 -11.92
N SER A 434 -7.60 -5.29 -12.83
CA SER A 434 -8.06 -6.67 -12.69
C SER A 434 -7.52 -7.51 -13.84
N ILE A 435 -6.94 -8.65 -13.51
CA ILE A 435 -6.36 -9.58 -14.49
C ILE A 435 -7.37 -10.70 -14.76
N PHE A 436 -7.53 -11.04 -16.03
CA PHE A 436 -8.40 -12.09 -16.52
C PHE A 436 -7.58 -13.10 -17.31
N HIS A 437 -8.01 -14.36 -17.25
CA HIS A 437 -7.49 -15.42 -18.09
C HIS A 437 -8.63 -16.22 -18.72
N LYS A 438 -8.35 -16.87 -19.83
CA LYS A 438 -9.26 -17.78 -20.52
C LYS A 438 -8.46 -18.99 -20.98
N SER A 439 -8.75 -20.14 -20.39
CA SER A 439 -8.22 -21.43 -20.84
C SER A 439 -8.63 -21.74 -22.27
N GLU A 440 -7.91 -22.63 -22.94
CA GLU A 440 -8.24 -23.08 -24.29
C GLU A 440 -9.70 -23.56 -24.38
N GLY A 441 -10.48 -22.99 -25.31
CA GLY A 441 -11.92 -23.26 -25.48
C GLY A 441 -12.83 -22.82 -24.32
N GLY A 442 -12.29 -22.14 -23.31
CA GLY A 442 -12.97 -21.73 -22.08
C GLY A 442 -13.69 -20.38 -22.17
N GLN A 443 -14.06 -19.85 -21.01
CA GLN A 443 -14.62 -18.51 -20.84
C GLN A 443 -13.63 -17.63 -20.09
N TRP A 444 -13.71 -16.32 -20.29
CA TRP A 444 -12.94 -15.38 -19.48
C TRP A 444 -13.39 -15.43 -18.02
N SER A 445 -12.41 -15.53 -17.14
CA SER A 445 -12.62 -15.44 -15.70
C SER A 445 -11.50 -14.64 -15.06
N LYS A 446 -11.72 -14.14 -13.84
CA LYS A 446 -10.69 -13.40 -13.13
C LYS A 446 -9.57 -14.38 -12.76
N ALA A 447 -8.34 -14.06 -13.10
CA ALA A 447 -7.20 -14.94 -12.83
C ALA A 447 -6.93 -15.00 -11.32
N ASP A 448 -6.83 -16.20 -10.77
CA ASP A 448 -6.51 -16.48 -9.36
C ASP A 448 -5.16 -17.20 -9.19
N ASP A 449 -4.47 -17.47 -10.31
CA ASP A 449 -3.24 -18.22 -10.44
C ASP A 449 -2.04 -17.37 -10.90
N VAL A 450 -2.22 -16.05 -10.98
CA VAL A 450 -1.15 -15.08 -11.24
C VAL A 450 -0.55 -14.56 -9.94
N SER A 451 0.72 -14.16 -9.98
CA SER A 451 1.41 -13.58 -8.83
C SER A 451 2.30 -12.40 -9.23
N GLY A 452 2.89 -11.71 -8.25
CA GLY A 452 3.87 -10.65 -8.51
C GLY A 452 3.32 -9.45 -9.30
N ILE A 453 2.04 -9.13 -9.14
CA ILE A 453 1.40 -8.03 -9.87
C ILE A 453 2.04 -6.69 -9.51
N SER A 454 2.47 -5.92 -10.51
CA SER A 454 3.01 -4.57 -10.35
C SER A 454 2.69 -3.70 -11.56
N TYR A 455 2.60 -2.38 -11.34
CA TYR A 455 2.46 -1.40 -12.41
C TYR A 455 3.44 -0.25 -12.20
N ASP A 456 4.28 0.04 -13.20
CA ASP A 456 5.32 1.07 -13.09
C ASP A 456 4.92 2.46 -13.63
N GLY A 457 3.69 2.58 -14.13
CA GLY A 457 3.17 3.77 -14.82
C GLY A 457 3.12 3.62 -16.35
N GLU A 458 3.73 2.57 -16.89
CA GLU A 458 3.76 2.27 -18.32
C GLU A 458 3.35 0.82 -18.61
N PHE A 459 3.89 -0.14 -17.87
CA PHE A 459 3.64 -1.57 -18.03
C PHE A 459 2.99 -2.20 -16.80
N LEU A 460 1.94 -2.99 -17.03
CA LEU A 460 1.34 -3.90 -16.03
C LEU A 460 2.01 -5.26 -16.15
N SER A 461 2.69 -5.67 -15.08
CA SER A 461 3.48 -6.90 -15.05
C SER A 461 2.94 -7.90 -14.03
N PHE A 462 2.96 -9.20 -14.37
CA PHE A 462 2.61 -10.29 -13.46
C PHE A 462 3.23 -11.61 -13.93
N VAL A 463 3.43 -12.54 -12.99
CA VAL A 463 4.03 -13.86 -13.23
C VAL A 463 2.94 -14.88 -13.56
N VAL A 464 3.19 -15.68 -14.59
CA VAL A 464 2.37 -16.81 -15.04
C VAL A 464 3.21 -18.08 -15.16
N SER A 465 2.57 -19.25 -15.01
CA SER A 465 3.17 -20.58 -15.13
C SER A 465 2.54 -21.45 -16.23
N HIS A 466 1.50 -20.95 -16.89
CA HIS A 466 0.81 -21.66 -17.97
C HIS A 466 0.32 -20.64 -19.01
N PHE A 467 0.23 -21.07 -20.26
CA PHE A 467 -0.11 -20.20 -21.39
C PHE A 467 -1.49 -20.51 -21.95
N SER A 468 -2.24 -19.43 -22.17
CA SER A 468 -3.56 -19.41 -22.79
C SER A 468 -3.85 -17.96 -23.21
N SER A 469 -5.05 -17.45 -23.00
CA SER A 469 -5.32 -16.02 -23.14
C SER A 469 -5.23 -15.29 -21.79
N TYR A 470 -4.55 -14.15 -21.77
CA TYR A 470 -4.51 -13.24 -20.63
C TYR A 470 -4.91 -11.83 -21.06
N GLY A 471 -5.55 -11.10 -20.16
CA GLY A 471 -5.87 -9.71 -20.37
C GLY A 471 -6.09 -8.96 -19.08
N TYR A 472 -6.23 -7.65 -19.18
CA TYR A 472 -6.46 -6.78 -18.05
C TYR A 472 -7.61 -5.80 -18.33
N THR A 473 -8.21 -5.33 -17.25
CA THR A 473 -9.03 -4.13 -17.25
C THR A 473 -8.55 -3.17 -16.17
N ALA A 474 -8.72 -1.87 -16.40
CA ALA A 474 -8.38 -0.83 -15.44
C ALA A 474 -9.59 0.06 -15.13
N VAL A 475 -9.86 0.25 -13.84
CA VAL A 475 -10.81 1.24 -13.32
C VAL A 475 -10.11 2.04 -12.24
N PRO A 476 -9.88 3.36 -12.43
CA PRO A 476 -9.38 4.21 -11.36
C PRO A 476 -10.30 4.10 -10.14
N GLU A 477 -9.74 3.91 -8.93
CA GLU A 477 -10.56 3.78 -7.73
C GLU A 477 -11.66 4.88 -7.63
N PRO A 478 -12.89 4.54 -7.20
CA PRO A 478 -14.00 5.48 -7.07
C PRO A 478 -13.71 6.67 -6.15
N SER A 479 -12.66 6.63 -5.32
CA SER A 479 -12.29 7.69 -4.37
C SER A 479 -12.00 9.03 -5.07
N THR A 480 -11.37 9.01 -6.25
CA THR A 480 -11.15 10.21 -7.08
C THR A 480 -12.48 10.83 -7.51
N TYR A 481 -13.44 10.02 -7.93
CA TYR A 481 -14.79 10.48 -8.28
C TYR A 481 -15.62 10.85 -7.04
N ALA A 482 -15.47 10.16 -5.91
CA ALA A 482 -16.15 10.49 -4.66
C ALA A 482 -15.66 11.81 -4.07
N ILE A 483 -14.38 12.15 -4.25
CA ILE A 483 -13.82 13.47 -3.90
C ILE A 483 -14.37 14.54 -4.85
N ILE A 484 -14.43 14.27 -6.16
CA ILE A 484 -15.00 15.21 -7.13
C ILE A 484 -16.50 15.42 -6.88
N PHE A 485 -17.28 14.35 -6.73
CA PHE A 485 -18.71 14.42 -6.40
C PHE A 485 -18.95 14.98 -5.01
N GLY A 486 -18.09 14.69 -4.03
CA GLY A 486 -18.10 15.29 -2.71
C GLY A 486 -17.84 16.80 -2.75
N ALA A 487 -16.82 17.24 -3.50
CA ALA A 487 -16.48 18.64 -3.71
C ALA A 487 -17.56 19.39 -4.52
N LEU A 488 -18.17 18.74 -5.51
CA LEU A 488 -19.30 19.29 -6.28
C LEU A 488 -20.57 19.37 -5.44
N ALA A 489 -20.85 18.36 -4.60
CA ALA A 489 -21.96 18.40 -3.64
C ALA A 489 -21.75 19.52 -2.61
N LEU A 490 -20.53 19.69 -2.08
CA LEU A 490 -20.15 20.81 -1.21
C LEU A 490 -20.33 22.17 -1.90
N SER A 491 -19.89 22.30 -3.15
CA SER A 491 -20.07 23.51 -3.96
C SER A 491 -21.54 23.84 -4.18
N PHE A 492 -22.38 22.82 -4.41
CA PHE A 492 -23.83 22.99 -4.57
C PHE A 492 -24.53 23.37 -3.26
N VAL A 493 -24.08 22.82 -2.13
CA VAL A 493 -24.56 23.22 -0.78
C VAL A 493 -24.17 24.67 -0.47
N ILE A 494 -22.95 25.09 -0.81
CA ILE A 494 -22.48 26.48 -0.66
C ILE A 494 -23.30 27.43 -1.55
N TYR A 495 -23.55 27.05 -2.81
CA TYR A 495 -24.37 27.83 -3.74
C TYR A 495 -25.81 27.98 -3.27
N ARG A 496 -26.43 26.90 -2.76
CA ARG A 496 -27.80 26.92 -2.25
C ARG A 496 -27.96 27.74 -0.96
N ARG A 497 -26.91 27.87 -0.14
CA ARG A 497 -26.92 28.68 1.10
C ARG A 497 -26.64 30.17 0.89
N ARG A 498 -26.22 30.58 -0.32
CA ARG A 498 -26.05 31.99 -0.71
C ARG A 498 -27.30 32.59 -1.38
N LYS A 499 -28.32 31.78 -1.66
CA LYS A 499 -29.70 32.22 -1.93
C LYS A 499 -30.53 32.03 -0.67
#